data_AF-A0A4Z1A224-F1
#
_entry.id   AF-A0A4Z1A224-F1
#
_cell.length_a   1.000
_cell.length_b   1.000
_cell.length_c   1.000
_cell.angle_alpha   90.00
_cell.angle_beta   90.00
_cell.angle_gamma   90.00
#
_symmetry.space_group_name_H-M   'P 1'
#
loop_
_entity.id
_entity.type
_entity.pdbx_description
1 polymer ?
#
loop_
_entity_poly.entity_id
_entity_poly.type
_entity_poly.pdbx_seq_one_letter_code
_entity_poly.pdbx_strand_id
1 'polypeptide(L)'
;MNEEIISNVEYFINYFEVQFNEADSLKADLKDFKKILYFTIIDALSKSIFPSEGNRERIIKFLENIVSWEEGQLFSLPHLYEYFKYLLEPQFSEIKDFINKKYNHMKHGWVYTVPEIDISISELKKFDRPPIVVLFDKKYNGSLFQFQHLNLFYKYRNSLIHEMKPLGIDNKRVLRQDIPHYLSWIDNPSDKNSSGEYWHLSYPETFLRNICLKAINQTKEYLVKNGIDPFSETNKGYFWIEKLN
;
A
#
# COMPACT_ATOMS: atom_id res chain seq x y z
N MET A 1 18.84 -27.98 -8.14
CA MET A 1 19.03 -26.77 -7.32
C MET A 1 20.01 -27.13 -6.22
N ASN A 2 21.00 -26.28 -5.96
CA ASN A 2 22.06 -26.56 -4.98
C ASN A 2 21.44 -26.69 -3.58
N GLU A 3 21.72 -27.78 -2.85
CA GLU A 3 21.21 -28.03 -1.49
C GLU A 3 21.59 -26.90 -0.52
N GLU A 4 22.76 -26.29 -0.73
CA GLU A 4 23.23 -25.13 0.01
C GLU A 4 22.31 -23.92 -0.15
N ILE A 5 21.86 -23.63 -1.38
CA ILE A 5 20.95 -22.50 -1.65
C ILE A 5 19.61 -22.72 -0.94
N ILE A 6 19.09 -23.95 -0.95
CA ILE A 6 17.84 -24.28 -0.26
C ILE A 6 17.98 -24.03 1.24
N SER A 7 19.05 -24.55 1.84
CA SER A 7 19.36 -24.33 3.26
C SER A 7 19.51 -22.85 3.60
N ASN A 8 20.16 -22.06 2.74
CA ASN A 8 20.31 -20.61 2.93
C ASN A 8 18.96 -19.90 2.86
N VAL A 9 18.10 -20.25 1.90
CA VAL A 9 16.74 -19.70 1.81
C VAL A 9 15.91 -20.06 3.04
N GLU A 10 15.97 -21.31 3.52
CA GLU A 10 15.24 -21.72 4.73
C GLU A 10 15.69 -20.96 5.96
N TYR A 11 17.01 -20.81 6.15
CA TYR A 11 17.55 -20.03 7.26
C TYR A 11 17.12 -18.55 7.19
N PHE A 12 17.21 -17.95 6.00
CA PHE A 12 16.78 -16.57 5.75
C PHE A 12 15.30 -16.36 6.04
N ILE A 13 14.43 -17.25 5.55
CA ILE A 13 12.98 -17.14 5.76
C ILE A 13 12.61 -17.38 7.22
N ASN A 14 13.23 -18.35 7.88
CA ASN A 14 12.99 -18.63 9.30
C ASN A 14 13.28 -17.39 10.17
N TYR A 15 14.31 -16.60 9.84
CA TYR A 15 14.55 -15.32 10.51
C TYR A 15 13.32 -14.39 10.43
N PHE A 16 12.75 -14.20 9.23
CA PHE A 16 11.57 -13.34 9.07
C PHE A 16 10.29 -13.93 9.68
N GLU A 17 10.13 -15.25 9.69
CA GLU A 17 9.02 -15.91 10.38
C GLU A 17 9.07 -15.66 11.89
N VAL A 18 10.27 -15.73 12.50
CA VAL A 18 10.46 -15.38 13.91
C VAL A 18 10.10 -13.91 14.16
N GLN A 19 10.62 -12.99 13.36
CA GLN A 19 10.31 -11.56 13.50
C GLN A 19 8.81 -11.26 13.32
N PHE A 20 8.16 -11.95 12.37
CA PHE A 20 6.71 -11.85 12.17
C PHE A 20 5.94 -12.33 13.40
N ASN A 21 6.30 -13.48 13.96
CA ASN A 21 5.63 -14.04 15.14
C ASN A 21 5.82 -13.15 16.37
N GLU A 22 7.01 -12.57 16.56
CA GLU A 22 7.27 -11.59 17.62
C GLU A 22 6.37 -10.36 17.46
N ALA A 23 6.29 -9.79 16.26
CA ALA A 23 5.39 -8.67 15.96
C ALA A 23 3.91 -9.04 16.21
N ASP A 24 3.48 -10.21 15.75
CA ASP A 24 2.10 -10.68 15.86
C ASP A 24 1.69 -10.91 17.33
N SER A 25 2.64 -11.33 18.17
CA SER A 25 2.45 -11.59 19.59
C SER A 25 2.28 -10.33 20.46
N LEU A 26 2.55 -9.13 19.91
CA LEU A 26 2.36 -7.89 20.66
C LEU A 26 0.90 -7.73 21.11
N LYS A 27 0.72 -7.01 22.22
CA LYS A 27 -0.61 -6.73 22.75
C LYS A 27 -1.46 -5.89 21.78
N ALA A 28 -2.78 -6.05 21.84
CA ALA A 28 -3.72 -5.43 20.91
C ALA A 28 -3.85 -3.90 21.03
N ASP A 29 -3.33 -3.30 22.11
CA ASP A 29 -3.19 -1.86 22.30
C ASP A 29 -1.95 -1.27 21.59
N LEU A 30 -0.99 -2.12 21.21
CA LEU A 30 0.22 -1.75 20.45
C LEU A 30 0.04 -1.90 18.94
N LYS A 31 -1.18 -1.74 18.44
CA LYS A 31 -1.53 -1.99 17.03
C LYS A 31 -0.67 -1.21 16.03
N ASP A 32 -0.37 0.06 16.29
CA ASP A 32 0.40 0.87 15.34
C ASP A 32 1.87 0.41 15.31
N PHE A 33 2.41 -0.07 16.45
CA PHE A 33 3.71 -0.72 16.49
C PHE A 33 3.73 -2.04 15.71
N LYS A 34 2.67 -2.86 15.79
CA LYS A 34 2.55 -4.04 14.94
C LYS A 34 2.59 -3.69 13.46
N LYS A 35 1.81 -2.69 13.04
CA LYS A 35 1.80 -2.21 11.66
C LYS A 35 3.19 -1.77 11.21
N ILE A 36 3.90 -1.01 12.05
CA ILE A 36 5.28 -0.58 11.79
C ILE A 36 6.19 -1.81 11.60
N LEU A 37 6.12 -2.81 12.48
CA LEU A 37 6.95 -4.02 12.38
C LEU A 37 6.64 -4.83 11.12
N TYR A 38 5.36 -4.98 10.74
CA TYR A 38 4.99 -5.61 9.47
C TYR A 38 5.58 -4.85 8.28
N PHE A 39 5.55 -3.51 8.29
CA PHE A 39 6.21 -2.70 7.26
C PHE A 39 7.72 -2.88 7.24
N THR A 40 8.37 -2.96 8.41
CA THR A 40 9.81 -3.23 8.50
C THR A 40 10.19 -4.57 7.88
N ILE A 41 9.39 -5.61 8.12
CA ILE A 41 9.59 -6.94 7.51
C ILE A 41 9.44 -6.86 5.98
N ILE A 42 8.37 -6.24 5.49
CA ILE A 42 8.14 -6.04 4.04
C ILE A 42 9.30 -5.25 3.41
N ASP A 43 9.75 -4.19 4.07
CA ASP A 43 10.86 -3.35 3.60
C ASP A 43 12.17 -4.14 3.49
N ALA A 44 12.47 -4.96 4.50
CA ALA A 44 13.67 -5.79 4.53
C ALA A 44 13.63 -6.87 3.44
N LEU A 45 12.52 -7.60 3.31
CA LEU A 45 12.33 -8.59 2.23
C LEU A 45 12.45 -7.94 0.85
N SER A 46 11.84 -6.76 0.66
CA SER A 46 11.93 -6.03 -0.60
C SER A 46 13.38 -5.65 -0.95
N LYS A 47 14.19 -5.28 0.05
CA LYS A 47 15.62 -4.95 -0.11
C LYS A 47 16.45 -6.16 -0.49
N SER A 48 16.15 -7.34 0.04
CA SER A 48 16.82 -8.59 -0.33
C SER A 48 16.52 -9.02 -1.76
N ILE A 49 15.32 -8.73 -2.29
CA ILE A 49 14.94 -9.09 -3.66
C ILE A 49 15.38 -8.05 -4.69
N PHE A 50 15.30 -6.75 -4.35
CA PHE A 50 15.65 -5.66 -5.26
C PHE A 50 16.65 -4.68 -4.60
N PRO A 51 17.91 -5.10 -4.40
CA PRO A 51 18.91 -4.33 -3.65
C PRO A 51 19.27 -3.00 -4.33
N SER A 52 19.26 -2.94 -5.66
CA SER A 52 19.68 -1.75 -6.43
C SER A 52 18.60 -0.69 -6.61
N GLU A 53 17.35 -1.00 -6.24
CA GLU A 53 16.21 -0.11 -6.46
C GLU A 53 16.05 0.92 -5.32
N GLY A 54 15.60 2.12 -5.71
CA GLY A 54 15.18 3.17 -4.76
C GLY A 54 14.09 2.66 -3.82
N ASN A 55 13.99 3.22 -2.60
CA ASN A 55 13.12 2.68 -1.55
C ASN A 55 11.64 2.57 -1.99
N ARG A 56 11.11 3.60 -2.65
CA ARG A 56 9.72 3.60 -3.13
C ARG A 56 9.51 2.58 -4.24
N GLU A 57 10.34 2.66 -5.27
CA GLU A 57 10.26 1.81 -6.48
C GLU A 57 10.36 0.34 -6.09
N ARG A 58 11.26 0.03 -5.15
CA ARG A 58 11.46 -1.29 -4.60
C ARG A 58 10.21 -1.86 -3.92
N ILE A 59 9.61 -1.11 -3.00
CA ILE A 59 8.42 -1.58 -2.26
C ILE A 59 7.25 -1.78 -3.21
N ILE A 60 7.03 -0.85 -4.15
CA ILE A 60 5.98 -0.96 -5.17
C ILE A 60 6.21 -2.21 -6.03
N LYS A 61 7.40 -2.38 -6.60
CA LYS A 61 7.77 -3.55 -7.41
C LYS A 61 7.62 -4.86 -6.62
N PHE A 62 7.97 -4.85 -5.35
CA PHE A 62 7.84 -6.02 -4.48
C PHE A 62 6.38 -6.42 -4.23
N LEU A 63 5.54 -5.46 -3.86
CA LEU A 63 4.12 -5.70 -3.64
C LEU A 63 3.38 -6.14 -4.93
N GLU A 64 3.79 -5.59 -6.06
CA GLU A 64 3.24 -5.92 -7.37
C GLU A 64 3.71 -7.30 -7.88
N ASN A 65 5.02 -7.54 -7.92
CA ASN A 65 5.59 -8.67 -8.66
C ASN A 65 5.87 -9.89 -7.79
N ILE A 66 6.09 -9.70 -6.48
CA ILE A 66 6.40 -10.80 -5.55
C ILE A 66 5.17 -11.13 -4.70
N VAL A 67 4.59 -10.13 -4.03
CA VAL A 67 3.39 -10.35 -3.20
C VAL A 67 2.14 -10.53 -4.06
N SER A 68 2.14 -10.01 -5.29
CA SER A 68 0.99 -10.04 -6.20
C SER A 68 -0.27 -9.52 -5.51
N TRP A 69 -0.21 -8.30 -4.99
CA TRP A 69 -1.37 -7.63 -4.40
C TRP A 69 -2.21 -6.98 -5.50
N GLU A 70 -3.24 -7.70 -5.96
CA GLU A 70 -4.08 -7.31 -7.10
C GLU A 70 -4.87 -6.02 -6.83
N GLU A 71 -5.50 -5.88 -5.65
CA GLU A 71 -6.24 -4.67 -5.29
C GLU A 71 -5.32 -3.46 -5.13
N GLY A 72 -4.01 -3.70 -4.92
CA GLY A 72 -2.99 -2.67 -4.96
C GLY A 72 -2.96 -1.91 -6.29
N GLN A 73 -3.42 -2.52 -7.38
CA GLN A 73 -3.45 -1.94 -8.72
C GLN A 73 -4.61 -0.97 -8.96
N LEU A 74 -5.62 -0.97 -8.08
CA LEU A 74 -6.80 -0.11 -8.19
C LEU A 74 -6.46 1.33 -7.79
N PHE A 75 -7.27 2.27 -8.30
CA PHE A 75 -7.15 3.69 -8.01
C PHE A 75 -8.25 4.12 -7.06
N SER A 76 -7.85 4.77 -5.96
CA SER A 76 -8.77 5.18 -4.91
C SER A 76 -9.81 6.17 -5.44
N LEU A 77 -11.07 5.78 -5.43
CA LEU A 77 -12.19 6.60 -5.87
C LEU A 77 -12.30 7.90 -5.03
N PRO A 78 -12.24 7.88 -3.69
CA PRO A 78 -12.27 9.12 -2.91
C PRO A 78 -11.12 10.09 -3.21
N HIS A 79 -9.89 9.60 -3.35
CA HIS A 79 -8.75 10.48 -3.65
C HIS A 79 -8.84 11.07 -5.06
N LEU A 80 -9.29 10.27 -6.02
CA LEU A 80 -9.56 10.76 -7.38
C LEU A 80 -10.65 11.83 -7.35
N TYR A 81 -11.78 11.59 -6.66
CA TYR A 81 -12.87 12.55 -6.54
C TYR A 81 -12.40 13.88 -5.96
N GLU A 82 -11.67 13.87 -4.84
CA GLU A 82 -11.12 15.10 -4.25
C GLU A 82 -10.17 15.81 -5.22
N TYR A 83 -9.30 15.08 -5.93
CA TYR A 83 -8.41 15.68 -6.91
C TYR A 83 -9.17 16.36 -8.06
N PHE A 84 -10.18 15.67 -8.62
CA PHE A 84 -10.94 16.15 -9.77
C PHE A 84 -11.88 17.32 -9.44
N LYS A 85 -12.23 17.55 -8.16
CA LYS A 85 -12.93 18.78 -7.72
C LYS A 85 -12.15 20.05 -8.02
N TYR A 86 -10.82 20.00 -7.88
CA TYR A 86 -9.95 21.17 -8.04
C TYR A 86 -9.42 21.34 -9.46
N LEU A 87 -9.60 20.33 -10.31
CA LEU A 87 -9.23 20.38 -11.72
C LEU A 87 -10.30 21.19 -12.46
N LEU A 88 -9.93 22.26 -13.17
CA LEU A 88 -10.89 23.17 -13.83
C LEU A 88 -10.98 22.94 -15.34
N GLU A 89 -10.07 22.15 -15.90
CA GLU A 89 -9.91 21.99 -17.34
C GLU A 89 -11.12 21.23 -17.92
N PRO A 90 -11.81 21.79 -18.94
CA PRO A 90 -13.03 21.20 -19.51
C PRO A 90 -12.83 19.83 -20.17
N GLN A 91 -11.62 19.56 -20.65
CA GLN A 91 -11.25 18.29 -21.29
C GLN A 91 -11.38 17.06 -20.39
N PHE A 92 -11.58 17.26 -19.08
CA PHE A 92 -11.79 16.18 -18.11
C PHE A 92 -13.26 16.03 -17.67
N SER A 93 -14.20 16.72 -18.31
CA SER A 93 -15.62 16.67 -17.94
C SER A 93 -16.17 15.24 -17.88
N GLU A 94 -15.89 14.40 -18.87
CA GLU A 94 -16.39 13.02 -18.91
C GLU A 94 -15.87 12.16 -17.75
N ILE A 95 -14.56 12.21 -17.45
CA ILE A 95 -13.98 11.47 -16.33
C ILE A 95 -14.43 12.02 -14.98
N LYS A 96 -14.59 13.35 -14.87
CA LYS A 96 -15.18 13.99 -13.68
C LYS A 96 -16.59 13.47 -13.44
N ASP A 97 -17.43 13.44 -14.47
CA ASP A 97 -18.81 12.96 -14.36
C ASP A 97 -18.86 11.46 -14.00
N PHE A 98 -17.97 10.65 -14.57
CA PHE A 98 -17.83 9.24 -14.21
C PHE A 98 -17.46 9.06 -12.73
N ILE A 99 -16.43 9.76 -12.25
CA ILE A 99 -15.94 9.69 -10.87
C ILE A 99 -17.01 10.24 -9.91
N ASN A 100 -17.59 11.39 -10.21
CA ASN A 100 -18.67 12.01 -9.42
C ASN A 100 -19.86 11.06 -9.30
N LYS A 101 -20.27 10.44 -10.40
CA LYS A 101 -21.35 9.47 -10.39
C LYS A 101 -20.99 8.29 -9.48
N LYS A 102 -19.82 7.65 -9.63
CA LYS A 102 -19.41 6.54 -8.75
C LYS A 102 -19.37 6.96 -7.28
N TYR A 103 -18.74 8.09 -6.97
CA TYR A 103 -18.59 8.59 -5.59
C TYR A 103 -19.95 8.90 -4.94
N ASN A 104 -20.87 9.52 -5.66
CA ASN A 104 -22.21 9.87 -5.14
C ASN A 104 -23.12 8.66 -4.87
N HIS A 105 -22.76 7.45 -5.32
CA HIS A 105 -23.47 6.22 -4.91
C HIS A 105 -23.07 5.74 -3.50
N MET A 106 -21.97 6.26 -2.96
CA MET A 106 -21.51 5.89 -1.62
C MET A 106 -22.42 6.52 -0.57
N LYS A 107 -22.96 5.69 0.33
CA LYS A 107 -23.91 6.11 1.37
C LYS A 107 -23.19 6.34 2.68
N HIS A 108 -23.51 7.46 3.33
CA HIS A 108 -22.96 7.78 4.65
C HIS A 108 -23.23 6.66 5.69
N GLY A 109 -22.27 6.43 6.57
CA GLY A 109 -22.33 5.41 7.63
C GLY A 109 -22.06 3.98 7.15
N TRP A 110 -21.82 3.79 5.85
CA TRP A 110 -21.47 2.48 5.28
C TRP A 110 -19.95 2.30 5.25
N VAL A 111 -19.54 1.04 5.13
CA VAL A 111 -18.16 0.66 4.86
C VAL A 111 -18.09 0.17 3.42
N TYR A 112 -17.12 0.67 2.67
CA TYR A 112 -16.84 0.21 1.31
C TYR A 112 -15.44 -0.37 1.25
N THR A 113 -15.29 -1.60 0.79
CA THR A 113 -13.96 -2.19 0.56
C THR A 113 -13.37 -1.65 -0.73
N VAL A 114 -12.04 -1.62 -0.82
CA VAL A 114 -11.32 -1.20 -2.03
C VAL A 114 -11.85 -1.87 -3.31
N PRO A 115 -11.94 -3.22 -3.42
CA PRO A 115 -12.41 -3.86 -4.65
C PRO A 115 -13.89 -3.60 -4.98
N GLU A 116 -14.70 -3.13 -4.03
CA GLU A 116 -16.12 -2.84 -4.29
C GLU A 116 -16.32 -1.52 -5.04
N ILE A 117 -15.46 -0.52 -4.82
CA ILE A 117 -15.71 0.84 -5.32
C ILE A 117 -14.59 1.42 -6.18
N ASP A 118 -13.35 0.97 -6.01
CA ASP A 118 -12.21 1.59 -6.65
C ASP A 118 -12.13 1.25 -8.13
N ILE A 119 -11.34 2.07 -8.84
CA ILE A 119 -11.38 2.12 -10.29
C ILE A 119 -10.16 1.40 -10.85
N SER A 120 -10.38 0.49 -11.80
CA SER A 120 -9.29 -0.16 -12.53
C SER A 120 -8.66 0.78 -13.57
N ILE A 121 -7.40 0.52 -13.96
CA ILE A 121 -6.77 1.29 -15.03
C ILE A 121 -7.52 1.17 -16.37
N SER A 122 -8.16 0.03 -16.63
CA SER A 122 -8.93 -0.19 -17.86
C SER A 122 -10.20 0.66 -17.90
N GLU A 123 -10.85 0.92 -16.77
CA GLU A 123 -11.95 1.87 -16.67
C GLU A 123 -11.49 3.31 -16.90
N LEU A 124 -10.36 3.71 -16.30
CA LEU A 124 -9.81 5.07 -16.50
C LEU A 124 -9.41 5.30 -17.95
N LYS A 125 -8.81 4.30 -18.61
CA LYS A 125 -8.40 4.37 -20.02
C LYS A 125 -9.56 4.58 -21.01
N LYS A 126 -10.81 4.37 -20.60
CA LYS A 126 -11.98 4.69 -21.45
C LYS A 126 -12.10 6.19 -21.72
N PHE A 127 -11.52 7.01 -20.85
CA PHE A 127 -11.59 8.47 -20.89
C PHE A 127 -10.24 9.11 -21.30
N ASP A 128 -9.31 8.32 -21.88
CA ASP A 128 -7.90 8.68 -22.16
C ASP A 128 -7.71 9.70 -23.30
N ARG A 129 -8.66 10.62 -23.47
CA ARG A 129 -8.62 11.69 -24.49
C ARG A 129 -8.90 13.05 -23.84
N PRO A 130 -7.85 13.85 -23.56
CA PRO A 130 -6.42 13.61 -23.81
C PRO A 130 -5.82 12.56 -22.85
N PRO A 131 -4.60 12.02 -23.13
CA PRO A 131 -4.05 10.91 -22.35
C PRO A 131 -3.96 11.25 -20.87
N ILE A 132 -4.80 10.62 -20.05
CA ILE A 132 -4.90 10.81 -18.60
C ILE A 132 -3.55 10.52 -17.94
N VAL A 133 -2.78 9.59 -18.52
CA VAL A 133 -1.43 9.22 -18.04
C VAL A 133 -0.42 10.36 -18.16
N VAL A 134 -0.63 11.29 -19.09
CA VAL A 134 0.29 12.41 -19.40
C VAL A 134 -0.10 13.70 -18.68
N LEU A 135 -1.29 13.75 -18.07
CA LEU A 135 -1.91 14.98 -17.60
C LEU A 135 -1.73 15.18 -16.10
N PHE A 136 -0.51 15.56 -15.68
CA PHE A 136 -0.32 16.09 -14.33
C PHE A 136 0.44 17.40 -14.30
N ASP A 137 -0.23 18.36 -13.67
CA ASP A 137 0.12 19.75 -13.42
C ASP A 137 1.45 19.89 -12.65
N LYS A 138 2.19 20.97 -12.92
CA LYS A 138 3.38 21.39 -12.16
C LYS A 138 3.05 21.61 -10.67
N LYS A 139 1.78 21.85 -10.32
CA LYS A 139 1.32 22.06 -8.94
C LYS A 139 1.31 20.78 -8.07
N TYR A 140 1.12 19.60 -8.66
CA TYR A 140 1.01 18.33 -7.92
C TYR A 140 2.07 17.29 -8.32
N ASN A 141 2.96 17.63 -9.26
CA ASN A 141 4.21 16.94 -9.56
C ASN A 141 4.11 15.42 -9.77
N GLY A 142 2.95 14.88 -10.17
CA GLY A 142 2.69 13.46 -9.90
C GLY A 142 1.61 12.85 -10.77
N SER A 143 2.02 11.87 -11.56
CA SER A 143 1.19 10.95 -12.34
C SER A 143 -0.04 10.39 -11.59
N LEU A 144 -1.09 9.98 -12.32
CA LEU A 144 -2.33 9.35 -11.83
C LEU A 144 -2.04 8.21 -10.84
N PHE A 145 -0.94 7.50 -11.08
CA PHE A 145 -0.46 6.40 -10.25
C PHE A 145 -0.27 6.80 -8.78
N GLN A 146 -0.13 8.09 -8.45
CA GLN A 146 -0.06 8.54 -7.05
C GLN A 146 -1.33 8.24 -6.23
N PHE A 147 -2.47 8.01 -6.90
CA PHE A 147 -3.75 7.61 -6.29
C PHE A 147 -3.99 6.10 -6.33
N GLN A 148 -3.05 5.34 -6.90
CA GLN A 148 -3.09 3.89 -6.93
C GLN A 148 -2.76 3.32 -5.54
N HIS A 149 -3.38 2.22 -5.14
CA HIS A 149 -3.22 1.67 -3.80
C HIS A 149 -1.79 1.26 -3.45
N LEU A 150 -0.98 0.79 -4.40
CA LEU A 150 0.46 0.56 -4.18
C LEU A 150 1.18 1.84 -3.71
N ASN A 151 0.85 2.98 -4.31
CA ASN A 151 1.44 4.27 -3.98
C ASN A 151 0.88 4.86 -2.68
N LEU A 152 -0.42 4.70 -2.45
CA LEU A 152 -1.07 5.12 -1.20
C LEU A 152 -0.58 4.29 -0.01
N PHE A 153 -0.33 2.99 -0.22
CA PHE A 153 0.23 2.09 0.79
C PHE A 153 1.65 2.49 1.17
N TYR A 154 2.48 2.86 0.19
CA TYR A 154 3.81 3.43 0.44
C TYR A 154 3.74 4.76 1.20
N LYS A 155 2.81 5.66 0.83
CA LYS A 155 2.57 6.91 1.57
C LYS A 155 2.14 6.64 3.02
N TYR A 156 1.26 5.67 3.24
CA TYR A 156 0.83 5.24 4.56
C TYR A 156 1.99 4.70 5.40
N ARG A 157 2.84 3.83 4.82
CA ARG A 157 4.08 3.34 5.42
C ARG A 157 4.97 4.49 5.90
N ASN A 158 5.16 5.52 5.06
CA ASN A 158 5.99 6.66 5.41
C ASN A 158 5.40 7.47 6.56
N SER A 159 4.10 7.73 6.56
CA SER A 159 3.47 8.47 7.66
C SER A 159 3.51 7.68 8.98
N LEU A 160 3.32 6.37 8.95
CA LEU A 160 3.50 5.53 10.13
C LEU A 160 4.94 5.52 10.64
N ILE A 161 5.92 5.23 9.78
CA ILE A 161 7.31 5.01 10.21
C ILE A 161 8.03 6.32 10.53
N HIS A 162 7.79 7.39 9.77
CA HIS A 162 8.56 8.64 9.90
C HIS A 162 7.82 9.73 10.67
N GLU A 163 6.50 9.62 10.83
CA GLU A 163 5.69 10.62 11.53
C GLU A 163 4.95 10.04 12.74
N MET A 164 5.01 8.72 12.97
CA MET A 164 4.21 8.02 13.98
C MET A 164 2.72 8.36 13.88
N LYS A 165 2.25 8.61 12.64
CA LYS A 165 0.91 9.11 12.37
C LYS A 165 0.15 8.09 11.53
N PRO A 166 -0.77 7.32 12.13
CA PRO A 166 -1.67 6.49 11.34
C PRO A 166 -2.59 7.40 10.52
N LEU A 167 -2.45 7.39 9.19
CA LEU A 167 -3.44 8.01 8.31
C LEU A 167 -4.69 7.14 8.23
N GLY A 168 -5.84 7.79 8.14
CA GLY A 168 -7.14 7.11 8.09
C GLY A 168 -7.69 6.76 9.45
N ILE A 169 -8.85 6.08 9.44
CA ILE A 169 -9.57 5.68 10.66
C ILE A 169 -9.56 4.17 10.74
N ASP A 170 -9.05 3.66 11.85
CA ASP A 170 -9.03 2.24 12.15
C ASP A 170 -10.12 1.94 13.18
N ASN A 171 -11.29 1.52 12.68
CA ASN A 171 -12.45 1.22 13.50
C ASN A 171 -12.64 -0.30 13.63
N LYS A 172 -12.39 -0.82 14.84
CA LYS A 172 -12.54 -2.26 15.17
C LYS A 172 -13.97 -2.79 15.01
N ARG A 173 -14.98 -1.91 14.85
CA ARG A 173 -16.37 -2.30 14.59
C ARG A 173 -16.63 -2.67 13.13
N VAL A 174 -15.67 -2.42 12.24
CA VAL A 174 -15.77 -2.86 10.84
C VAL A 174 -15.56 -4.37 10.77
N LEU A 175 -16.50 -5.08 10.15
CA LEU A 175 -16.49 -6.55 10.10
C LEU A 175 -15.36 -7.11 9.21
N ARG A 176 -15.01 -6.43 8.12
CA ARG A 176 -13.92 -6.85 7.22
C ARG A 176 -12.63 -6.11 7.55
N GLN A 177 -11.78 -6.73 8.36
CA GLN A 177 -10.46 -6.20 8.76
C GLN A 177 -9.33 -6.75 7.88
N ASP A 178 -9.61 -7.78 7.10
CA ASP A 178 -8.69 -8.49 6.21
C ASP A 178 -8.46 -7.78 4.88
N ILE A 179 -9.20 -6.69 4.60
CA ILE A 179 -9.14 -5.94 3.36
C ILE A 179 -9.13 -4.42 3.62
N PRO A 180 -8.44 -3.63 2.77
CA PRO A 180 -8.50 -2.18 2.87
C PRO A 180 -9.91 -1.67 2.56
N HIS A 181 -10.32 -0.61 3.24
CA HIS A 181 -11.68 -0.11 3.16
C HIS A 181 -11.77 1.38 3.48
N TYR A 182 -12.92 1.95 3.16
CA TYR A 182 -13.27 3.33 3.40
C TYR A 182 -14.34 3.46 4.46
N LEU A 183 -14.19 4.46 5.32
CA LEU A 183 -15.16 4.85 6.33
C LEU A 183 -15.52 6.32 6.16
N SER A 184 -16.82 6.62 6.14
CA SER A 184 -17.28 8.00 6.18
C SER A 184 -17.03 8.57 7.57
N TRP A 185 -16.44 9.75 7.64
CA TRP A 185 -16.26 10.50 8.87
C TRP A 185 -16.83 11.91 8.72
N ILE A 186 -17.33 12.45 9.82
CA ILE A 186 -17.78 13.83 9.93
C ILE A 186 -16.84 14.53 10.90
N ASP A 187 -16.03 15.47 10.40
CA ASP A 187 -15.04 16.18 11.22
C ASP A 187 -15.67 16.99 12.36
N ASN A 188 -16.91 17.49 12.17
CA ASN A 188 -17.65 18.16 13.23
C ASN A 188 -19.18 17.97 13.11
N PRO A 189 -19.78 17.03 13.85
CA PRO A 189 -21.23 16.78 13.79
C PRO A 189 -22.10 17.94 14.29
N SER A 190 -21.50 18.97 14.91
CA SER A 190 -22.21 20.15 15.41
C SER A 190 -22.22 21.33 14.43
N ASP A 191 -21.37 21.30 13.39
CA ASP A 191 -21.32 22.34 12.38
C ASP A 191 -22.25 22.01 11.21
N LYS A 192 -23.45 22.58 11.23
CA LYS A 192 -24.49 22.43 10.19
C LYS A 192 -24.08 22.98 8.83
N ASN A 193 -23.00 23.76 8.75
CA ASN A 193 -22.45 24.28 7.49
C ASN A 193 -21.20 23.52 7.04
N SER A 194 -20.67 22.59 7.84
CA SER A 194 -19.62 21.70 7.40
C SER A 194 -20.23 20.64 6.47
N SER A 195 -20.02 20.80 5.16
CA SER A 195 -20.16 19.72 4.19
C SER A 195 -18.96 18.75 4.26
N GLY A 196 -18.22 18.74 5.39
CA GLY A 196 -16.90 18.13 5.58
C GLY A 196 -16.99 16.62 5.81
N GLU A 197 -17.78 15.94 4.99
CA GLU A 197 -17.87 14.48 4.98
C GLU A 197 -16.78 13.94 4.07
N TYR A 198 -15.84 13.19 4.65
CA TYR A 198 -14.73 12.58 3.93
C TYR A 198 -14.72 11.07 4.11
N TRP A 199 -14.30 10.37 3.06
CA TRP A 199 -14.05 8.92 3.11
C TRP A 199 -12.60 8.67 3.47
N HIS A 200 -12.36 8.13 4.66
CA HIS A 200 -11.04 7.78 5.14
C HIS A 200 -10.66 6.38 4.67
N LEU A 201 -9.59 6.28 3.89
CA LEU A 201 -8.96 5.00 3.57
C LEU A 201 -8.30 4.42 4.82
N SER A 202 -8.55 3.15 5.09
CA SER A 202 -7.93 2.38 6.16
C SER A 202 -7.20 1.17 5.58
N TYR A 203 -5.98 0.95 6.06
CA TYR A 203 -5.23 -0.30 5.91
C TYR A 203 -5.22 -0.99 7.28
N PRO A 204 -6.14 -1.94 7.53
CA PRO A 204 -6.28 -2.49 8.87
C PRO A 204 -5.11 -3.39 9.26
N GLU A 205 -4.95 -3.64 10.57
CA GLU A 205 -3.90 -4.50 11.09
C GLU A 205 -3.95 -5.92 10.50
N THR A 206 -5.15 -6.52 10.43
CA THR A 206 -5.31 -7.88 9.90
C THR A 206 -4.94 -7.96 8.42
N PHE A 207 -5.31 -6.97 7.60
CA PHE A 207 -4.84 -6.86 6.23
C PHE A 207 -3.30 -6.79 6.16
N LEU A 208 -2.67 -5.92 6.94
CA LEU A 208 -1.21 -5.76 6.95
C LEU A 208 -0.48 -7.04 7.38
N ARG A 209 -1.00 -7.71 8.41
CA ARG A 209 -0.54 -9.01 8.86
C ARG A 209 -0.58 -10.03 7.72
N ASN A 210 -1.70 -10.10 7.00
CA ASN A 210 -1.89 -11.03 5.89
C ASN A 210 -0.95 -10.72 4.72
N ILE A 211 -0.76 -9.45 4.37
CA ILE A 211 0.21 -9.02 3.35
C ILE A 211 1.64 -9.37 3.75
N CYS A 212 2.00 -9.16 5.02
CA CYS A 212 3.34 -9.50 5.53
C CYS A 212 3.60 -11.01 5.48
N LEU A 213 2.63 -11.82 5.91
CA LEU A 213 2.74 -13.28 5.84
C LEU A 213 2.82 -13.76 4.38
N LYS A 214 2.00 -13.18 3.49
CA LYS A 214 2.07 -13.46 2.05
C LYS A 214 3.44 -13.09 1.48
N ALA A 215 4.01 -11.96 1.89
CA ALA A 215 5.33 -11.53 1.47
C ALA A 215 6.42 -12.53 1.85
N ILE A 216 6.43 -13.03 3.09
CA ILE A 216 7.39 -14.05 3.54
C ILE A 216 7.29 -15.31 2.67
N ASN A 217 6.07 -15.83 2.49
CA ASN A 217 5.83 -17.05 1.71
C ASN A 217 6.23 -16.89 0.24
N GLN A 218 5.83 -15.78 -0.39
CA GLN A 218 6.14 -15.52 -1.79
C GLN A 218 7.63 -15.21 -2.02
N THR A 219 8.31 -14.60 -1.05
CA THR A 219 9.77 -14.45 -1.10
C THR A 219 10.46 -15.82 -1.07
N LYS A 220 10.04 -16.74 -0.20
CA LYS A 220 10.56 -18.11 -0.17
C LYS A 220 10.40 -18.78 -1.53
N GLU A 221 9.19 -18.77 -2.06
CA GLU A 221 8.86 -19.37 -3.37
C GLU A 221 9.71 -18.76 -4.48
N TYR A 222 9.85 -17.44 -4.51
CA TYR A 222 10.64 -16.73 -5.51
C TYR A 222 12.13 -17.10 -5.44
N LEU A 223 12.74 -17.08 -4.25
CA LEU A 223 14.16 -17.41 -4.09
C LEU A 223 14.45 -18.85 -4.50
N VAL A 224 13.64 -19.80 -4.04
CA VAL A 224 13.74 -21.23 -4.40
C VAL A 224 13.58 -21.42 -5.90
N LYS A 225 12.50 -20.88 -6.49
CA LYS A 225 12.20 -21.07 -7.91
C LYS A 225 13.30 -20.55 -8.83
N ASN A 226 13.94 -19.45 -8.44
CA ASN A 226 14.98 -18.80 -9.24
C ASN A 226 16.41 -19.22 -8.83
N GLY A 227 16.58 -20.09 -7.83
CA GLY A 227 17.89 -20.50 -7.32
C GLY A 227 18.73 -19.32 -6.82
N ILE A 228 18.09 -18.33 -6.18
CA ILE A 228 18.75 -17.14 -5.66
C ILE A 228 19.15 -17.40 -4.21
N ASP A 229 20.44 -17.23 -3.92
CA ASP A 229 20.92 -17.20 -2.54
C ASP A 229 20.63 -15.81 -1.93
N PRO A 230 19.82 -15.71 -0.86
CA PRO A 230 19.52 -14.42 -0.24
C PRO A 230 20.76 -13.73 0.35
N PHE A 231 21.87 -14.45 0.50
CA PHE A 231 23.12 -13.91 1.03
C PHE A 231 24.11 -13.45 -0.04
N SER A 232 23.84 -13.67 -1.33
CA SER A 232 24.80 -13.36 -2.40
C SER A 232 25.06 -11.86 -2.58
N GLU A 233 24.05 -11.04 -2.31
CA GLU A 233 24.08 -9.57 -2.48
C GLU A 233 24.07 -8.83 -1.13
N THR A 234 23.90 -9.54 0.00
CA THR A 234 23.98 -8.91 1.31
C THR A 234 25.44 -8.63 1.63
N ASN A 235 25.78 -7.34 1.61
CA ASN A 235 26.97 -6.89 2.28
C ASN A 235 26.92 -7.38 3.73
N LYS A 236 27.98 -8.03 4.24
CA LYS A 236 27.93 -8.79 5.50
C LYS A 236 27.51 -7.95 6.72
N GLY A 237 27.47 -6.62 6.56
CA GLY A 237 26.84 -5.70 7.50
C GLY A 237 27.65 -5.53 8.79
N TYR A 238 28.89 -5.99 8.80
CA TYR A 238 29.81 -5.82 9.92
C TYR A 238 30.14 -4.34 10.14
N PHE A 239 30.16 -3.56 9.06
CA PHE A 239 30.49 -2.16 9.07
C PHE A 239 29.37 -1.31 8.48
N TRP A 240 29.22 -0.12 9.05
CA TRP A 240 28.17 0.82 8.64
C TRP A 240 28.56 1.60 7.38
N ILE A 241 29.84 1.55 7.01
CA ILE A 241 30.40 2.11 5.78
C ILE A 241 30.49 0.98 4.77
N GLU A 242 29.74 1.08 3.68
CA GLU A 242 29.61 0.03 2.66
C GLU A 242 30.96 -0.47 2.13
N LYS A 243 31.91 0.46 1.92
CA LYS A 243 33.27 0.18 1.44
C LYS A 243 34.15 -0.64 2.40
N LEU A 244 33.73 -0.80 3.65
CA LEU A 244 34.48 -1.55 4.67
C LEU A 244 34.00 -3.00 4.82
N ASN A 245 32.89 -3.36 4.18
CA ASN A 245 32.33 -4.70 4.26
C ASN A 245 32.84 -5.63 3.16
#